data_AF-A0A5K3FPD3-F1
#
_entry.id   AF-A0A5K3FPD3-F1
#
_cell.length_a   1.000
_cell.length_b   1.000
_cell.length_c   1.000
_cell.angle_alpha   90.00
_cell.angle_beta   90.00
_cell.angle_gamma   90.00
#
_symmetry.space_group_name_H-M   'P 1'
#
loop_
_entity.id
_entity.type
_entity.pdbx_description
1 polymer ?
#
loop_
_entity_poly.entity_id
_entity_poly.type
_entity_poly.pdbx_seq_one_letter_code
_entity_poly.pdbx_strand_id
1 'polypeptide(L)'
;MEKRVGSDENGLGGSGRKRRLGGAPLSLPKIRRNPLIEILVVSTGCLNACTYCKTKHARGVLASYTVAELVQRAIEAFNDGVREIWLTSEDLGAYGRDLPRFDYHLPTTPATVAEKWPNHLTLADLLFALVPTIPAGCMLRLGMTNPPYILDQLEEVAAVLRHPRVYAFVHIPVQSGSNSVLESMRRAYTVEEFQRVVECLTSGVHSVDGDKLTVATDLICGFPTETEADFQDTVKLVERYKFPVLFINQFFARPGTPAATMKRVATTAEVKKRTRRLHDLFRSYCPFDGRVGRVYRVLITEASTDSKHWVGHTKAYEQILLPKDPDLQGRIVLVEVTECDKFFMRGKVIDRGPFESLSVGEDDGFQLSLQTVGGPARVPEDICHKSTIPKVILSKTKSGFDSSSVILVAVVLLLAAWVIIKFFGSV
;
A
#
# COMPACT_ATOMS: atom_id res chain seq x y z
N MET A 1 54.49 20.64 17.41
CA MET A 1 54.66 19.30 16.83
C MET A 1 53.33 18.89 16.25
N GLU A 2 53.02 19.45 15.07
CA GLU A 2 53.07 18.80 13.73
C GLU A 2 51.73 18.12 13.41
N LYS A 3 50.78 18.85 12.83
CA LYS A 3 50.50 19.01 11.38
C LYS A 3 50.31 17.68 10.65
N ARG A 4 49.11 17.48 10.10
CA ARG A 4 48.92 17.39 8.64
C ARG A 4 47.55 17.96 8.24
N VAL A 5 47.63 19.13 7.64
CA VAL A 5 46.66 19.72 6.72
C VAL A 5 46.86 19.04 5.38
N GLY A 6 45.77 18.62 4.73
CA GLY A 6 45.70 18.30 3.30
C GLY A 6 44.26 18.61 2.87
N SER A 7 43.99 19.86 2.50
CA SER A 7 43.99 20.36 1.12
C SER A 7 42.74 19.92 0.36
N ASP A 8 41.65 20.62 0.68
CA ASP A 8 40.54 20.86 -0.23
C ASP A 8 41.06 21.71 -1.40
N GLU A 9 41.19 21.15 -2.59
CA GLU A 9 41.05 21.89 -3.86
C GLU A 9 40.61 20.92 -4.98
N ASN A 10 39.33 21.02 -5.34
CA ASN A 10 38.93 21.12 -6.75
C ASN A 10 37.45 21.50 -6.78
N GLY A 11 37.21 22.81 -6.88
CA GLY A 11 35.92 23.35 -7.26
C GLY A 11 35.66 23.09 -8.74
N LEU A 12 34.58 22.36 -9.02
CA LEU A 12 33.83 22.53 -10.26
C LEU A 12 32.36 22.66 -9.87
N GLY A 13 31.80 23.80 -10.23
CA GLY A 13 30.47 24.24 -9.88
C GLY A 13 29.39 23.27 -10.34
N GLY A 14 28.57 22.88 -9.36
CA GLY A 14 27.30 22.23 -9.56
C GLY A 14 26.59 22.24 -8.22
N SER A 15 25.65 23.16 -8.03
CA SER A 15 24.68 23.11 -6.94
C SER A 15 23.71 21.94 -7.17
N GLY A 16 24.24 20.72 -7.27
CA GLY A 16 23.47 19.49 -7.24
C GLY A 16 23.08 19.25 -5.80
N ARG A 17 21.79 19.41 -5.47
CA ARG A 17 21.24 18.91 -4.20
C ARG A 17 21.70 17.47 -4.03
N LYS A 18 22.58 17.18 -3.07
CA LYS A 18 22.99 15.80 -2.77
C LYS A 18 21.72 15.00 -2.46
N ARG A 19 21.39 14.05 -3.35
CA ARG A 19 20.24 13.15 -3.19
C ARG A 19 20.33 12.45 -1.83
N ARG A 20 19.23 12.43 -1.08
CA ARG A 20 19.16 11.66 0.15
C ARG A 20 19.15 10.18 -0.20
N LEU A 21 20.05 9.40 0.39
CA LEU A 21 20.11 7.95 0.17
C LEU A 21 18.85 7.28 0.73
N GLY A 22 18.37 6.22 0.05
CA GLY A 22 17.22 5.43 0.47
C GLY A 22 17.43 4.58 1.74
N GLY A 23 18.53 4.80 2.45
CA GLY A 23 18.97 4.04 3.60
C GLY A 23 20.44 3.62 3.47
N ALA A 24 20.78 2.47 4.04
CA ALA A 24 22.10 1.87 3.91
C ALA A 24 22.32 1.34 2.48
N PRO A 25 23.53 1.46 1.89
CA PRO A 25 23.80 0.98 0.54
C PRO A 25 23.37 -0.49 0.34
N LEU A 26 22.66 -0.77 -0.76
CA LEU A 26 22.15 -2.11 -1.07
C LEU A 26 23.26 -3.13 -1.40
N SER A 27 24.45 -2.65 -1.74
CA SER A 27 25.65 -3.45 -1.99
C SER A 27 26.31 -4.01 -0.72
N LEU A 28 25.85 -3.59 0.47
CA LEU A 28 26.38 -4.15 1.71
C LEU A 28 25.97 -5.63 1.87
N PRO A 29 26.88 -6.50 2.37
CA PRO A 29 26.54 -7.89 2.64
C PRO A 29 25.32 -8.01 3.55
N LYS A 30 24.37 -8.88 3.17
CA LYS A 30 23.18 -9.18 3.97
C LYS A 30 23.17 -10.65 4.38
N ILE A 31 22.97 -10.90 5.67
CA ILE A 31 22.66 -12.23 6.19
C ILE A 31 21.13 -12.38 6.18
N ARG A 32 20.63 -13.31 5.36
CA ARG A 32 19.20 -13.60 5.29
C ARG A 32 18.78 -14.49 6.45
N ARG A 33 17.67 -14.16 7.11
CA ARG A 33 17.07 -15.04 8.13
C ARG A 33 16.51 -16.32 7.50
N ASN A 34 15.95 -16.20 6.30
CA ASN A 34 15.51 -17.32 5.48
C ASN A 34 16.32 -17.27 4.17
N PRO A 35 17.11 -18.29 3.83
CA PRO A 35 17.95 -18.27 2.62
C PRO A 35 17.14 -18.17 1.32
N LEU A 36 15.86 -18.55 1.34
CA LEU A 36 14.98 -18.54 0.17
C LEU A 36 14.23 -17.21 -0.03
N ILE A 37 14.35 -16.25 0.89
CA ILE A 37 13.58 -14.99 0.87
C ILE A 37 14.51 -13.78 1.01
N GLU A 38 14.45 -12.86 0.04
CA GLU A 38 15.08 -11.53 0.14
C GLU A 38 14.03 -10.47 0.50
N ILE A 39 14.27 -9.73 1.58
CA ILE A 39 13.52 -8.51 1.87
C ILE A 39 14.21 -7.34 1.16
N LEU A 40 13.58 -6.88 0.07
CA LEU A 40 14.08 -5.78 -0.76
C LEU A 40 13.39 -4.47 -0.38
N VAL A 41 14.08 -3.66 0.40
CA VAL A 41 13.62 -2.33 0.82
C VAL A 41 13.85 -1.34 -0.33
N VAL A 42 12.78 -0.75 -0.88
CA VAL A 42 12.87 0.12 -2.07
C VAL A 42 13.07 1.59 -1.76
N SER A 43 12.67 2.02 -0.58
CA SER A 43 12.79 3.39 -0.10
C SER A 43 12.80 3.43 1.42
N THR A 44 13.21 4.56 1.96
CA THR A 44 13.03 4.89 3.38
C THR A 44 12.25 6.18 3.53
N GLY A 45 11.57 6.32 4.67
CA GLY A 45 10.82 7.53 5.00
C GLY A 45 9.43 7.53 4.37
N CYS A 46 8.68 8.60 4.61
CA CYS A 46 7.28 8.63 4.23
C CYS A 46 6.85 10.04 3.80
N LEU A 47 5.98 10.12 2.80
CA LEU A 47 5.38 11.38 2.36
C LEU A 47 4.16 11.78 3.23
N ASN A 48 3.48 10.80 3.83
CA ASN A 48 2.27 11.01 4.62
C ASN A 48 2.50 11.83 5.90
N ALA A 49 1.44 12.47 6.41
CA ALA A 49 1.44 13.29 7.62
C ALA A 49 0.40 12.82 8.66
N CYS A 50 0.21 11.50 8.78
CA CYS A 50 -0.78 10.89 9.68
C CYS A 50 -0.61 11.39 11.12
N THR A 51 -1.72 11.71 11.80
CA THR A 51 -1.69 12.31 13.14
C THR A 51 -1.20 11.38 14.25
N TYR A 52 -1.17 10.07 14.01
CA TYR A 52 -0.77 9.06 14.98
C TYR A 52 0.60 8.43 14.71
N CYS A 53 1.09 8.51 13.48
CA CYS A 53 2.26 7.76 13.02
C CYS A 53 3.56 8.53 13.28
N LYS A 54 4.61 7.81 13.70
CA LYS A 54 5.95 8.38 13.91
C LYS A 54 6.92 8.15 12.77
N THR A 55 6.51 7.46 11.71
CA THR A 55 7.40 7.07 10.61
C THR A 55 8.16 8.25 10.01
N LYS A 56 7.49 9.36 9.66
CA LYS A 56 8.16 10.54 9.11
C LYS A 56 9.15 11.19 10.09
N HIS A 57 8.87 11.14 11.39
CA HIS A 57 9.78 11.63 12.42
C HIS A 57 11.02 10.72 12.59
N ALA A 58 10.84 9.40 12.51
CA ALA A 58 11.91 8.43 12.74
C ALA A 58 12.77 8.16 11.48
N ARG A 59 12.15 8.21 10.30
CA ARG A 59 12.75 7.83 9.01
C ARG A 59 12.86 9.00 8.03
N GLY A 60 12.36 10.18 8.39
CA GLY A 60 12.37 11.37 7.53
C GLY A 60 11.35 11.30 6.38
N VAL A 61 11.51 12.22 5.43
CA VAL A 61 10.76 12.25 4.16
C VAL A 61 11.16 11.09 3.25
N LEU A 62 10.38 10.80 2.22
CA LEU A 62 10.71 9.76 1.24
C LEU A 62 12.12 9.97 0.66
N ALA A 63 12.88 8.87 0.59
CA ALA A 63 14.11 8.75 -0.16
C ALA A 63 14.14 7.35 -0.81
N SER A 64 14.09 7.29 -2.14
CA SER A 64 14.09 6.05 -2.91
C SER A 64 15.49 5.62 -3.35
N TYR A 65 15.73 4.30 -3.40
CA TYR A 65 16.84 3.75 -4.19
C TYR A 65 16.51 3.87 -5.68
N THR A 66 17.55 3.97 -6.51
CA THR A 66 17.36 3.99 -7.96
C THR A 66 16.87 2.63 -8.45
N VAL A 67 16.16 2.61 -9.58
CA VAL A 67 15.66 1.36 -10.17
C VAL A 67 16.81 0.41 -10.52
N ALA A 68 17.93 0.93 -11.03
CA ALA A 68 19.12 0.13 -11.35
C ALA A 68 19.71 -0.58 -10.13
N GLU A 69 19.84 0.11 -8.99
CA GLU A 69 20.32 -0.49 -7.74
C GLU A 69 19.39 -1.62 -7.27
N LEU A 70 18.08 -1.43 -7.38
CA LEU A 70 17.08 -2.41 -6.94
C LEU A 70 17.04 -3.64 -7.86
N VAL A 71 17.08 -3.42 -9.18
CA VAL A 71 17.14 -4.49 -10.17
C VAL A 71 18.40 -5.33 -10.00
N GLN A 72 19.56 -4.68 -9.86
CA GLN A 72 20.82 -5.37 -9.64
C GLN A 72 20.77 -6.23 -8.35
N ARG A 73 20.24 -5.66 -7.27
CA ARG A 73 20.09 -6.40 -6.00
C ARG A 73 19.13 -7.59 -6.12
N ALA A 74 18.05 -7.46 -6.89
CA ALA A 74 17.11 -8.55 -7.13
C ALA A 74 17.77 -9.70 -7.91
N ILE A 75 18.52 -9.38 -8.97
CA ILE A 75 19.26 -10.37 -9.78
C ILE A 75 20.28 -11.12 -8.90
N GLU A 76 21.07 -10.39 -8.10
CA GLU A 76 22.01 -11.00 -7.15
C GLU A 76 21.31 -11.92 -6.16
N ALA A 77 20.17 -11.50 -5.61
CA ALA A 77 19.41 -12.33 -4.68
C ALA A 77 18.95 -13.64 -5.31
N PHE A 78 18.43 -13.61 -6.54
CA PHE A 78 18.05 -14.83 -7.25
C PHE A 78 19.25 -15.73 -7.57
N ASN A 79 20.39 -15.14 -7.94
CA ASN A 79 21.64 -15.89 -8.14
C ASN A 79 22.15 -16.57 -6.85
N ASP A 80 21.88 -15.99 -5.68
CA ASP A 80 22.17 -16.60 -4.37
C ASP A 80 21.21 -17.76 -4.01
N GLY A 81 20.22 -18.07 -4.85
CA GLY A 81 19.25 -19.15 -4.63
C GLY A 81 17.96 -18.71 -3.94
N VAL A 82 17.70 -17.40 -3.80
CA VAL A 82 16.40 -16.88 -3.33
C VAL A 82 15.30 -17.33 -4.29
N ARG A 83 14.14 -17.71 -3.74
CA ARG A 83 12.94 -18.09 -4.48
C ARG A 83 11.86 -17.03 -4.42
N GLU A 84 11.95 -16.11 -3.46
CA GLU A 84 10.92 -15.12 -3.22
C GLU A 84 11.52 -13.77 -2.83
N ILE A 85 11.08 -12.70 -3.48
CA ILE A 85 11.42 -11.32 -3.09
C ILE A 85 10.21 -10.68 -2.43
N TRP A 86 10.40 -10.14 -1.22
CA TRP A 86 9.45 -9.28 -0.52
C TRP A 86 9.80 -7.82 -0.75
N LEU A 87 9.07 -7.17 -1.65
CA LEU A 87 9.24 -5.76 -1.94
C LEU A 87 8.60 -4.92 -0.83
N THR A 88 9.38 -4.09 -0.15
CA THR A 88 8.90 -3.38 1.05
C THR A 88 9.39 -1.94 1.15
N SER A 89 8.63 -1.13 1.87
CA SER A 89 9.00 0.20 2.34
C SER A 89 7.97 0.64 3.39
N GLU A 90 8.11 1.85 3.92
CA GLU A 90 7.06 2.48 4.73
C GLU A 90 5.76 2.76 3.96
N ASP A 91 5.82 2.92 2.64
CA ASP A 91 4.67 3.08 1.75
C ASP A 91 5.07 2.79 0.29
N LEU A 92 4.78 1.58 -0.19
CA LEU A 92 5.32 1.12 -1.47
C LEU A 92 4.81 1.95 -2.66
N GLY A 93 3.54 2.38 -2.63
CA GLY A 93 2.97 3.19 -3.70
C GLY A 93 3.62 4.56 -3.85
N ALA A 94 4.29 5.06 -2.81
CA ALA A 94 4.97 6.35 -2.85
C ALA A 94 6.34 6.31 -3.55
N TYR A 95 6.89 5.13 -3.85
CA TYR A 95 8.20 4.96 -4.45
C TYR A 95 8.38 5.81 -5.73
N GLY A 96 9.55 6.41 -5.89
CA GLY A 96 9.98 7.06 -7.13
C GLY A 96 9.50 8.50 -7.29
N ARG A 97 8.56 8.96 -6.47
CA ARG A 97 8.05 10.36 -6.50
C ARG A 97 9.14 11.41 -6.21
N ASP A 98 10.23 11.00 -5.57
CA ASP A 98 11.42 11.80 -5.28
C ASP A 98 12.56 11.60 -6.32
N LEU A 99 12.35 10.76 -7.34
CA LEU A 99 13.29 10.48 -8.42
C LEU A 99 12.82 11.19 -9.71
N PRO A 100 13.49 12.26 -10.15
CA PRO A 100 13.10 12.96 -11.37
C PRO A 100 13.31 12.09 -12.60
N ARG A 101 12.27 11.93 -13.44
CA ARG A 101 12.32 11.00 -14.58
C ARG A 101 13.43 11.35 -15.58
N PHE A 102 13.70 12.64 -15.78
CA PHE A 102 14.72 13.08 -16.73
C PHE A 102 16.15 12.61 -16.38
N ASP A 103 16.40 12.30 -15.11
CA ASP A 103 17.69 11.75 -14.65
C ASP A 103 17.79 10.22 -14.84
N TYR A 104 16.68 9.55 -15.16
CA TYR A 104 16.57 8.09 -15.19
C TYR A 104 15.84 7.61 -16.45
N HIS A 105 16.61 7.20 -17.47
CA HIS A 105 16.05 6.54 -18.63
C HIS A 105 15.88 5.04 -18.38
N LEU A 106 14.63 4.56 -18.40
CA LEU A 106 14.28 3.16 -18.18
C LEU A 106 13.64 2.58 -19.45
N PRO A 107 14.37 1.77 -20.23
CA PRO A 107 13.85 1.16 -21.46
C PRO A 107 12.65 0.23 -21.23
N THR A 108 12.51 -0.30 -20.01
CA THR A 108 11.42 -1.19 -19.60
C THR A 108 10.12 -0.45 -19.28
N THR A 109 10.16 0.87 -19.10
CA THR A 109 8.95 1.65 -18.79
C THR A 109 8.05 1.76 -20.02
N PRO A 110 6.77 1.37 -19.93
CA PRO A 110 5.82 1.60 -21.01
C PRO A 110 5.64 3.09 -21.29
N ALA A 111 5.52 3.48 -22.57
CA ALA A 111 5.35 4.87 -22.98
C ALA A 111 4.16 5.54 -22.26
N THR A 112 3.04 4.83 -22.11
CA THR A 112 1.85 5.31 -21.40
C THR A 112 2.12 5.65 -19.92
N VAL A 113 3.00 4.91 -19.24
CA VAL A 113 3.42 5.23 -17.86
C VAL A 113 4.26 6.50 -17.85
N ALA A 114 5.23 6.61 -18.76
CA ALA A 114 6.08 7.80 -18.85
C ALA A 114 5.29 9.06 -19.22
N GLU A 115 4.30 8.95 -20.11
CA GLU A 115 3.38 10.03 -20.50
C GLU A 115 2.48 10.47 -19.35
N LYS A 116 1.97 9.53 -18.55
CA LYS A 116 1.10 9.82 -17.40
C LYS A 116 1.86 10.50 -16.24
N TRP A 117 3.13 10.15 -16.02
CA TRP A 117 4.00 10.78 -15.02
C TRP A 117 5.32 11.28 -15.61
N PRO A 118 5.32 12.42 -16.34
CA PRO A 118 6.50 12.88 -17.07
C PRO A 118 7.62 13.40 -16.17
N ASN A 119 7.31 13.82 -14.94
CA ASN A 119 8.25 14.55 -14.07
C ASN A 119 8.99 13.66 -13.07
N HIS A 120 8.48 12.48 -12.74
CA HIS A 120 9.07 11.60 -11.74
C HIS A 120 8.82 10.12 -12.09
N LEU A 121 9.65 9.24 -11.54
CA LEU A 121 9.40 7.80 -11.59
C LEU A 121 8.28 7.40 -10.64
N THR A 122 7.77 6.18 -10.78
CA THR A 122 6.71 5.66 -9.95
C THR A 122 6.98 4.22 -9.52
N LEU A 123 6.09 3.64 -8.70
CA LEU A 123 6.13 2.23 -8.39
C LEU A 123 5.98 1.38 -9.66
N ALA A 124 5.14 1.81 -10.60
CA ALA A 124 4.97 1.12 -11.87
C ALA A 124 6.32 0.98 -12.60
N ASP A 125 7.09 2.07 -12.76
CA ASP A 125 8.41 2.02 -13.41
C ASP A 125 9.32 0.94 -12.82
N LEU A 126 9.39 0.87 -11.48
CA LEU A 126 10.17 -0.15 -10.77
C LEU A 126 9.65 -1.56 -11.04
N LEU A 127 8.34 -1.77 -10.99
CA LEU A 127 7.74 -3.08 -11.19
C LEU A 127 7.94 -3.58 -12.63
N PHE A 128 7.78 -2.70 -13.63
CA PHE A 128 8.05 -3.02 -15.04
C PHE A 128 9.53 -3.38 -15.28
N ALA A 129 10.46 -2.83 -14.49
CA ALA A 129 11.87 -3.19 -14.54
C ALA A 129 12.20 -4.49 -13.77
N LEU A 130 11.56 -4.73 -12.62
CA LEU A 130 11.84 -5.90 -11.77
C LEU A 130 11.22 -7.19 -12.28
N VAL A 131 9.97 -7.17 -12.75
CA VAL A 131 9.22 -8.38 -13.10
C VAL A 131 9.94 -9.26 -14.15
N PRO A 132 10.53 -8.69 -15.23
CA PRO A 132 11.28 -9.49 -16.21
C PRO A 132 12.50 -10.21 -15.64
N THR A 133 13.02 -9.77 -14.49
CA THR A 133 14.21 -10.35 -13.86
C THR A 133 13.91 -11.57 -12.99
N ILE A 134 12.63 -11.85 -12.72
CA ILE A 134 12.21 -12.94 -11.84
C ILE A 134 12.32 -14.28 -12.61
N PRO A 135 13.19 -15.21 -12.19
CA PRO A 135 13.35 -16.50 -12.87
C PRO A 135 12.11 -17.40 -12.75
N ALA A 136 12.02 -18.41 -13.62
CA ALA A 136 11.05 -19.48 -13.46
C ALA A 136 11.19 -20.16 -12.07
N GLY A 137 10.05 -20.45 -11.45
CA GLY A 137 9.99 -21.04 -10.10
C GLY A 137 10.16 -20.03 -8.96
N CYS A 138 10.29 -18.73 -9.26
CA CYS A 138 10.44 -17.67 -8.28
C CYS A 138 9.25 -16.69 -8.28
N MET A 139 9.05 -15.99 -7.16
CA MET A 139 7.91 -15.09 -6.96
C MET A 139 8.31 -13.71 -6.42
N LEU A 140 7.55 -12.69 -6.80
CA LEU A 140 7.59 -11.35 -6.20
C LEU A 140 6.31 -11.09 -5.39
N ARG A 141 6.50 -10.63 -4.16
CA ARG A 141 5.42 -10.18 -3.28
C ARG A 141 5.49 -8.67 -3.10
N LEU A 142 4.36 -8.00 -3.34
CA LEU A 142 4.22 -6.58 -3.04
C LEU A 142 3.88 -6.37 -1.56
N GLY A 143 4.58 -5.42 -0.93
CA GLY A 143 4.32 -4.98 0.42
C GLY A 143 3.15 -4.00 0.53
N MET A 144 3.07 -3.34 1.68
CA MET A 144 2.00 -2.41 2.02
C MET A 144 2.05 -1.12 1.17
N THR A 145 0.89 -0.67 0.71
CA THR A 145 0.71 0.61 0.01
C THR A 145 -0.52 1.35 0.52
N ASN A 146 -0.41 2.66 0.75
CA ASN A 146 -1.57 3.44 1.15
C ASN A 146 -2.48 3.76 -0.05
N PRO A 147 -3.81 3.87 0.15
CA PRO A 147 -4.78 4.12 -0.92
C PRO A 147 -4.43 5.26 -1.89
N PRO A 148 -4.00 6.48 -1.46
CA PRO A 148 -3.79 7.59 -2.38
C PRO A 148 -2.77 7.29 -3.46
N TYR A 149 -1.72 6.54 -3.12
CA TYR A 149 -0.62 6.29 -4.04
C TYR A 149 -0.86 5.10 -4.97
N ILE A 150 -1.57 4.06 -4.50
CA ILE A 150 -1.99 2.96 -5.38
C ILE A 150 -3.14 3.38 -6.30
N LEU A 151 -4.05 4.24 -5.84
CA LEU A 151 -5.15 4.77 -6.67
C LEU A 151 -4.63 5.47 -7.93
N ASP A 152 -3.54 6.23 -7.80
CA ASP A 152 -2.90 6.92 -8.92
C ASP A 152 -2.41 5.93 -9.99
N GLN A 153 -1.95 4.75 -9.58
CA GLN A 153 -1.27 3.74 -10.41
C GLN A 153 -2.04 2.41 -10.48
N LEU A 154 -3.37 2.46 -10.34
CA LEU A 154 -4.17 1.27 -10.05
C LEU A 154 -4.15 0.25 -11.19
N GLU A 155 -4.23 0.74 -12.43
CA GLU A 155 -4.23 -0.10 -13.64
C GLU A 155 -2.85 -0.74 -13.87
N GLU A 156 -1.80 0.03 -13.65
CA GLU A 156 -0.42 -0.40 -13.81
C GLU A 156 -0.04 -1.48 -12.78
N VAL A 157 -0.43 -1.26 -11.51
CA VAL A 157 -0.23 -2.25 -10.45
C VAL A 157 -1.08 -3.50 -10.68
N ALA A 158 -2.34 -3.35 -11.14
CA ALA A 158 -3.19 -4.49 -11.47
C ALA A 158 -2.61 -5.33 -12.63
N ALA A 159 -2.02 -4.69 -13.64
CA ALA A 159 -1.33 -5.41 -14.73
C ALA A 159 -0.15 -6.25 -14.20
N VAL A 160 0.65 -5.69 -13.30
CA VAL A 160 1.76 -6.41 -12.66
C VAL A 160 1.28 -7.57 -11.80
N LEU A 161 0.24 -7.38 -10.99
CA LEU A 161 -0.31 -8.41 -10.10
C LEU A 161 -0.91 -9.61 -10.86
N ARG A 162 -1.27 -9.45 -12.15
CA ARG A 162 -1.71 -10.57 -13.00
C ARG A 162 -0.57 -11.48 -13.43
N HIS A 163 0.67 -10.98 -13.45
CA HIS A 163 1.84 -11.71 -13.93
C HIS A 163 2.02 -13.05 -13.19
N PRO A 164 2.35 -14.16 -13.88
CA PRO A 164 2.44 -15.49 -13.26
C PRO A 164 3.44 -15.60 -12.10
N ARG A 165 4.50 -14.78 -12.15
CA ARG A 165 5.59 -14.71 -11.15
C ARG A 165 5.40 -13.60 -10.10
N VAL A 166 4.20 -13.02 -10.00
CA VAL A 166 3.84 -12.04 -8.99
C VAL A 166 2.64 -12.56 -8.20
N TYR A 167 2.69 -12.45 -6.88
CA TYR A 167 1.54 -12.84 -6.06
C TYR A 167 0.35 -11.90 -6.31
N ALA A 168 -0.83 -12.49 -6.47
CA ALA A 168 -2.13 -11.80 -6.45
C ALA A 168 -2.51 -11.45 -5.00
N PHE A 169 -1.67 -10.64 -4.35
CA PHE A 169 -1.80 -10.21 -2.97
C PHE A 169 -1.40 -8.74 -2.85
N VAL A 170 -2.15 -8.00 -2.05
CA VAL A 170 -1.80 -6.62 -1.69
C VAL A 170 -2.20 -6.32 -0.25
N HIS A 171 -1.40 -5.47 0.40
CA HIS A 171 -1.71 -4.98 1.74
C HIS A 171 -2.05 -3.49 1.66
N ILE A 172 -3.32 -3.15 1.91
CA ILE A 172 -3.85 -1.78 1.81
C ILE A 172 -4.51 -1.42 3.15
N PRO A 173 -3.90 -0.56 3.97
CA PRO A 173 -4.43 -0.22 5.27
C PRO A 173 -5.57 0.81 5.17
N VAL A 174 -6.80 0.39 5.47
CA VAL A 174 -7.94 1.33 5.58
C VAL A 174 -7.90 2.16 6.87
N GLN A 175 -7.42 1.59 7.97
CA GLN A 175 -7.34 2.15 9.33
C GLN A 175 -8.68 2.38 10.04
N SER A 176 -9.70 2.88 9.35
CA SER A 176 -11.06 3.05 9.89
C SER A 176 -12.10 3.01 8.76
N GLY A 177 -13.30 2.51 9.05
CA GLY A 177 -14.44 2.58 8.13
C GLY A 177 -15.25 3.87 8.23
N SER A 178 -14.76 4.91 8.91
CA SER A 178 -15.42 6.23 8.99
C SER A 178 -14.56 7.33 8.39
N ASN A 179 -15.13 8.08 7.44
CA ASN A 179 -14.49 9.24 6.84
C ASN A 179 -14.14 10.34 7.86
N SER A 180 -14.96 10.52 8.91
CA SER A 180 -14.69 11.52 9.97
C SER A 180 -13.42 11.17 10.76
N VAL A 181 -13.22 9.87 11.03
CA VAL A 181 -12.05 9.35 11.72
C VAL A 181 -10.83 9.37 10.80
N LEU A 182 -10.97 9.00 9.52
CA LEU A 182 -9.90 9.07 8.53
C LEU A 182 -9.39 10.51 8.34
N GLU A 183 -10.29 11.49 8.29
CA GLU A 183 -9.95 12.91 8.24
C GLU A 183 -9.18 13.34 9.51
N SER A 184 -9.66 12.93 10.69
CA SER A 184 -8.98 13.19 11.98
C SER A 184 -7.60 12.51 12.07
N MET A 185 -7.44 11.38 11.39
CA MET A 185 -6.16 10.68 11.21
C MET A 185 -5.23 11.40 10.21
N ARG A 186 -5.72 12.40 9.46
CA ARG A 186 -5.09 13.03 8.29
C ARG A 186 -4.75 12.02 7.19
N ARG A 187 -5.69 11.12 6.90
CA ARG A 187 -5.61 10.27 5.71
C ARG A 187 -6.10 11.07 4.51
N ALA A 188 -5.33 11.07 3.43
CA ALA A 188 -5.66 11.76 2.19
C ALA A 188 -6.53 10.88 1.27
N TYR A 189 -7.43 10.09 1.86
CA TYR A 189 -8.37 9.25 1.15
C TYR A 189 -9.64 9.02 1.95
N THR A 190 -10.73 8.65 1.26
CA THR A 190 -12.00 8.24 1.87
C THR A 190 -12.20 6.72 1.87
N VAL A 191 -13.21 6.26 2.60
CA VAL A 191 -13.64 4.85 2.60
C VAL A 191 -14.01 4.42 1.18
N GLU A 192 -14.73 5.25 0.43
CA GLU A 192 -15.15 4.97 -0.94
C GLU A 192 -13.96 4.81 -1.89
N GLU A 193 -12.92 5.63 -1.71
CA GLU A 193 -11.67 5.51 -2.46
C GLU A 193 -10.92 4.22 -2.11
N PHE A 194 -10.87 3.83 -0.84
CA PHE A 194 -10.35 2.51 -0.45
C PHE A 194 -11.17 1.37 -1.09
N GLN A 195 -12.50 1.46 -1.06
CA GLN A 195 -13.39 0.47 -1.68
C GLN A 195 -13.14 0.35 -3.17
N ARG A 196 -12.93 1.47 -3.87
CA ARG A 196 -12.57 1.49 -5.29
C ARG A 196 -11.29 0.72 -5.58
N VAL A 197 -10.26 0.85 -4.73
CA VAL A 197 -9.03 0.04 -4.86
C VAL A 197 -9.35 -1.45 -4.72
N VAL A 198 -10.06 -1.82 -3.64
CA VAL A 198 -10.39 -3.22 -3.36
C VAL A 198 -11.21 -3.82 -4.51
N GLU A 199 -12.23 -3.12 -4.97
CA GLU A 199 -13.14 -3.60 -6.02
C GLU A 199 -12.40 -3.74 -7.35
N CYS A 200 -11.62 -2.74 -7.77
CA CYS A 200 -10.86 -2.79 -9.01
C CYS A 200 -9.84 -3.94 -9.02
N LEU A 201 -9.09 -4.13 -7.93
CA LEU A 201 -8.08 -5.18 -7.87
C LEU A 201 -8.71 -6.57 -7.80
N THR A 202 -9.76 -6.74 -7.00
CA THR A 202 -10.42 -8.06 -6.84
C THR A 202 -11.29 -8.45 -8.03
N SER A 203 -11.72 -7.51 -8.87
CA SER A 203 -12.40 -7.79 -10.14
C SER A 203 -11.43 -7.99 -11.30
N GLY A 204 -10.26 -7.34 -11.28
CA GLY A 204 -9.30 -7.36 -12.39
C GLY A 204 -8.14 -8.34 -12.24
N VAL A 205 -7.89 -8.85 -11.03
CA VAL A 205 -6.76 -9.73 -10.73
C VAL A 205 -7.27 -11.04 -10.10
N HIS A 206 -7.00 -12.14 -10.80
CA HIS A 206 -7.35 -13.49 -10.37
C HIS A 206 -6.10 -14.31 -10.04
N SER A 207 -6.23 -15.25 -9.11
CA SER A 207 -5.17 -16.19 -8.73
C SER A 207 -5.25 -17.48 -9.56
N VAL A 208 -6.13 -18.42 -9.21
CA VAL A 208 -6.34 -19.71 -9.90
C VAL A 208 -7.83 -20.04 -9.94
N ASP A 209 -8.33 -20.57 -11.06
CA ASP A 209 -9.72 -21.04 -11.23
C ASP A 209 -10.79 -20.02 -10.79
N GLY A 210 -10.59 -18.75 -11.12
CA GLY A 210 -11.53 -17.67 -10.80
C GLY A 210 -11.41 -17.08 -9.39
N ASP A 211 -10.54 -17.62 -8.54
CA ASP A 211 -10.27 -17.04 -7.23
C ASP A 211 -9.70 -15.63 -7.37
N LYS A 212 -10.08 -14.76 -6.44
CA LYS A 212 -9.71 -13.35 -6.45
C LYS A 212 -8.36 -13.14 -5.78
N LEU A 213 -7.74 -12.00 -6.09
CA LEU A 213 -6.63 -11.46 -5.29
C LEU A 213 -7.01 -11.33 -3.81
N THR A 214 -6.03 -11.57 -2.92
CA THR A 214 -6.18 -11.34 -1.48
C THR A 214 -5.82 -9.91 -1.11
N VAL A 215 -6.70 -9.25 -0.37
CA VAL A 215 -6.43 -7.95 0.27
C VAL A 215 -6.23 -8.14 1.76
N ALA A 216 -5.05 -7.75 2.26
CA ALA A 216 -4.81 -7.54 3.67
C ALA A 216 -5.06 -6.08 4.05
N THR A 217 -5.62 -5.82 5.23
CA THR A 217 -5.83 -4.45 5.72
C THR A 217 -5.61 -4.34 7.23
N ASP A 218 -5.30 -3.12 7.68
CA ASP A 218 -5.20 -2.73 9.09
C ASP A 218 -6.41 -1.90 9.52
N LEU A 219 -6.79 -2.06 10.79
CA LEU A 219 -7.76 -1.24 11.50
C LEU A 219 -7.17 -0.76 12.83
N ILE A 220 -7.47 0.48 13.18
CA ILE A 220 -7.14 1.09 14.46
C ILE A 220 -8.44 1.41 15.20
N CYS A 221 -8.72 0.66 16.26
CA CYS A 221 -9.86 0.87 17.13
C CYS A 221 -9.55 1.91 18.20
N GLY A 222 -10.54 2.75 18.53
CA GLY A 222 -10.42 3.69 19.64
C GLY A 222 -9.51 4.87 19.32
N PHE A 223 -9.43 5.27 18.05
CA PHE A 223 -8.82 6.56 17.70
C PHE A 223 -9.52 7.68 18.50
N PRO A 224 -8.81 8.76 18.92
CA PRO A 224 -9.37 9.72 19.87
C PRO A 224 -10.75 10.27 19.50
N THR A 225 -11.03 10.50 18.23
CA THR A 225 -12.32 11.05 17.76
C THR A 225 -13.40 9.99 17.46
N GLU A 226 -13.10 8.69 17.58
CA GLU A 226 -13.99 7.61 17.17
C GLU A 226 -15.23 7.49 18.07
N THR A 227 -16.40 7.81 17.51
CA THR A 227 -17.71 7.60 18.13
C THR A 227 -18.21 6.17 17.94
N GLU A 228 -19.34 5.84 18.56
CA GLU A 228 -19.96 4.52 18.33
C GLU A 228 -20.49 4.35 16.91
N ALA A 229 -20.99 5.42 16.28
CA ALA A 229 -21.42 5.40 14.89
C ALA A 229 -20.24 5.11 13.94
N ASP A 230 -19.10 5.78 14.15
CA ASP A 230 -17.89 5.56 13.36
C ASP A 230 -17.37 4.12 13.48
N PHE A 231 -17.45 3.56 14.69
CA PHE A 231 -17.12 2.17 14.92
C PHE A 231 -18.09 1.22 14.21
N GLN A 232 -19.40 1.51 14.21
CA GLN A 232 -20.37 0.73 13.44
C GLN A 232 -20.07 0.73 11.94
N ASP A 233 -19.63 1.85 11.37
CA ASP A 233 -19.28 1.90 9.95
C ASP A 233 -18.03 1.06 9.64
N THR A 234 -17.08 1.02 10.58
CA THR A 234 -15.95 0.07 10.52
C THR A 234 -16.39 -1.39 10.54
N VAL A 235 -17.35 -1.73 11.41
CA VAL A 235 -17.92 -3.09 11.46
C VAL A 235 -18.60 -3.46 10.14
N LYS A 236 -19.45 -2.59 9.59
CA LYS A 236 -20.13 -2.81 8.30
C LYS A 236 -19.14 -3.04 7.16
N LEU A 237 -18.02 -2.29 7.14
CA LEU A 237 -16.98 -2.47 6.13
C LEU A 237 -16.36 -3.88 6.20
N VAL A 238 -16.07 -4.37 7.40
CA VAL A 238 -15.53 -5.73 7.59
C VAL A 238 -16.57 -6.80 7.24
N GLU A 239 -17.85 -6.60 7.59
CA GLU A 239 -18.95 -7.50 7.22
C GLU A 239 -19.13 -7.60 5.70
N ARG A 240 -18.98 -6.48 4.98
CA ARG A 240 -19.11 -6.43 3.52
C ARG A 240 -17.99 -7.20 2.82
N TYR A 241 -16.74 -6.96 3.18
CA TYR A 241 -15.60 -7.52 2.44
C TYR A 241 -15.09 -8.85 2.99
N LYS A 242 -15.39 -9.18 4.26
CA LYS A 242 -14.91 -10.40 4.94
C LYS A 242 -13.43 -10.67 4.65
N PHE A 243 -12.59 -9.66 4.88
CA PHE A 243 -11.16 -9.68 4.53
C PHE A 243 -10.47 -10.97 5.01
N PRO A 244 -9.72 -11.69 4.14
CA PRO A 244 -8.98 -12.88 4.56
C PRO A 244 -7.91 -12.58 5.61
N VAL A 245 -7.26 -11.41 5.50
CA VAL A 245 -6.21 -10.96 6.41
C VAL A 245 -6.58 -9.59 6.99
N LEU A 246 -6.83 -9.55 8.30
CA LEU A 246 -7.27 -8.34 9.00
C LEU A 246 -6.44 -8.11 10.26
N PHE A 247 -5.67 -7.02 10.29
CA PHE A 247 -4.89 -6.61 11.45
C PHE A 247 -5.68 -5.61 12.30
N ILE A 248 -6.18 -6.06 13.45
CA ILE A 248 -6.98 -5.24 14.36
C ILE A 248 -6.07 -4.76 15.50
N ASN A 249 -5.80 -3.46 15.55
CA ASN A 249 -4.97 -2.83 16.56
C ASN A 249 -5.76 -1.82 17.38
N GLN A 250 -5.36 -1.59 18.63
CA GLN A 250 -5.87 -0.47 19.41
C GLN A 250 -5.02 0.78 19.17
N PHE A 251 -5.65 1.95 19.17
CA PHE A 251 -4.93 3.21 19.13
C PHE A 251 -3.99 3.32 20.34
N PHE A 252 -2.74 3.62 20.06
CA PHE A 252 -1.73 3.93 21.06
C PHE A 252 -1.19 5.35 20.83
N ALA A 253 -1.38 6.22 21.83
CA ALA A 253 -0.86 7.58 21.80
C ALA A 253 0.68 7.56 21.84
N ARG A 254 1.31 7.97 20.73
CA ARG A 254 2.76 8.06 20.63
C ARG A 254 3.20 9.48 21.03
N PRO A 255 4.12 9.65 22.02
CA PRO A 255 4.50 10.99 22.49
C PRO A 255 4.96 11.93 21.37
N GLY A 256 4.43 13.15 21.30
CA GLY A 256 4.80 14.14 20.28
C GLY A 256 4.06 14.01 18.93
N THR A 257 3.10 13.09 18.79
CA THR A 257 2.21 13.09 17.62
C THR A 257 0.95 13.93 17.90
N PRO A 258 0.32 14.56 16.88
CA PRO A 258 -0.91 15.33 17.10
C PRO A 258 -2.03 14.54 17.77
N ALA A 259 -2.18 13.26 17.45
CA ALA A 259 -3.20 12.40 18.06
C ALA A 259 -2.95 12.10 19.53
N ALA A 260 -1.72 12.27 20.04
CA ALA A 260 -1.42 12.04 21.45
C ALA A 260 -2.08 13.06 22.39
N THR A 261 -2.33 14.28 21.91
CA THR A 261 -2.96 15.37 22.67
C THR A 261 -4.45 15.54 22.37
N MET A 262 -5.02 14.72 21.49
CA MET A 262 -6.45 14.78 21.17
C MET A 262 -7.29 14.26 22.34
N LYS A 263 -8.43 14.91 22.60
CA LYS A 263 -9.41 14.44 23.57
C LYS A 263 -10.02 13.12 23.07
N ARG A 264 -9.99 12.09 23.92
CA ARG A 264 -10.59 10.78 23.61
C ARG A 264 -12.09 10.81 23.86
N VAL A 265 -12.85 10.36 22.86
CA VAL A 265 -14.30 10.18 22.92
C VAL A 265 -14.65 8.90 23.68
N ALA A 266 -13.96 7.80 23.35
CA ALA A 266 -14.19 6.49 23.98
C ALA A 266 -13.25 6.26 25.18
N THR A 267 -13.80 5.65 26.22
CA THR A 267 -13.06 5.13 27.37
C THR A 267 -12.25 3.89 27.00
N THR A 268 -11.24 3.57 27.81
CA THR A 268 -10.44 2.34 27.63
C THR A 268 -11.31 1.06 27.63
N ALA A 269 -12.39 1.03 28.43
CA ALA A 269 -13.31 -0.10 28.47
C ALA A 269 -14.09 -0.25 27.16
N GLU A 270 -14.57 0.85 26.59
CA GLU A 270 -15.25 0.85 25.28
C GLU A 270 -14.31 0.43 24.16
N VAL A 271 -13.07 0.92 24.13
CA VAL A 271 -12.07 0.51 23.11
C VAL A 271 -11.79 -1.00 23.19
N LYS A 272 -11.69 -1.57 24.40
CA LYS A 272 -11.56 -3.02 24.59
C LYS A 272 -12.79 -3.78 24.07
N LYS A 273 -14.01 -3.29 24.33
CA LYS A 273 -15.26 -3.88 23.84
C LYS A 273 -15.33 -3.87 22.31
N ARG A 274 -14.99 -2.73 21.69
CA ARG A 274 -14.94 -2.55 20.23
C ARG A 274 -13.94 -3.50 19.57
N THR A 275 -12.73 -3.54 20.10
CA THR A 275 -11.66 -4.45 19.61
C THR A 275 -12.09 -5.90 19.69
N ARG A 276 -12.67 -6.33 20.82
CA ARG A 276 -13.20 -7.70 20.97
C ARG A 276 -14.27 -8.00 19.93
N ARG A 277 -15.23 -7.10 19.72
CA ARG A 277 -16.29 -7.29 18.73
C ARG A 277 -15.76 -7.46 17.30
N LEU A 278 -14.74 -6.71 16.90
CA LEU A 278 -14.10 -6.91 15.59
C LEU A 278 -13.33 -8.22 15.51
N HIS A 279 -12.66 -8.66 16.59
CA HIS A 279 -12.04 -9.99 16.62
C HIS A 279 -13.08 -11.10 16.52
N ASP A 280 -14.20 -11.00 17.24
CA ASP A 280 -15.28 -11.98 17.20
C ASP A 280 -15.90 -12.04 15.79
N LEU A 281 -16.15 -10.89 15.16
CA LEU A 281 -16.59 -10.82 13.76
C LEU A 281 -15.56 -11.42 12.81
N PHE A 282 -14.28 -11.08 12.95
CA PHE A 282 -13.25 -11.66 12.09
C PHE A 282 -13.21 -13.18 12.23
N ARG A 283 -13.38 -13.72 13.45
CA ARG A 283 -13.41 -15.17 13.70
C ARG A 283 -14.70 -15.85 13.22
N SER A 284 -15.77 -15.11 12.99
CA SER A 284 -17.08 -15.69 12.64
C SER A 284 -17.19 -16.14 11.19
N TYR A 285 -16.28 -15.73 10.31
CA TYR A 285 -16.24 -16.17 8.91
C TYR A 285 -14.92 -16.87 8.57
N CYS A 286 -15.00 -17.86 7.67
CA CYS A 286 -13.84 -18.56 7.14
C CYS A 286 -13.61 -18.13 5.67
N PRO A 287 -12.46 -17.51 5.35
CA PRO A 287 -12.20 -17.02 3.99
C PRO A 287 -11.97 -18.14 2.97
N PHE A 288 -11.75 -19.37 3.44
CA PHE A 288 -11.41 -20.54 2.61
C PHE A 288 -12.55 -21.56 2.51
N ASP A 289 -13.78 -21.17 2.85
CA ASP A 289 -14.94 -22.06 2.70
C ASP A 289 -15.09 -22.54 1.25
N GLY A 290 -15.37 -23.84 1.10
CA GLY A 290 -15.52 -24.47 -0.23
C GLY A 290 -14.21 -24.73 -0.98
N ARG A 291 -13.04 -24.57 -0.34
CA ARG A 291 -11.74 -24.86 -0.99
C ARG A 291 -11.28 -26.31 -0.86
N VAL A 292 -11.89 -27.14 -0.01
CA VAL A 292 -11.57 -28.57 0.12
C VAL A 292 -11.77 -29.30 -1.21
N GLY A 293 -10.79 -30.12 -1.60
CA GLY A 293 -10.75 -30.84 -2.88
C GLY A 293 -10.21 -30.03 -4.05
N ARG A 294 -10.03 -28.71 -3.91
CA ARG A 294 -9.41 -27.88 -4.96
C ARG A 294 -7.89 -28.07 -4.98
N VAL A 295 -7.30 -27.81 -6.14
CA VAL A 295 -5.88 -28.03 -6.41
C VAL A 295 -5.17 -26.69 -6.64
N TYR A 296 -4.02 -26.49 -5.99
CA TYR A 296 -3.21 -25.28 -6.14
C TYR A 296 -1.75 -25.63 -6.38
N ARG A 297 -1.09 -24.82 -7.22
CA ARG A 297 0.37 -24.71 -7.17
C ARG A 297 0.74 -23.83 -5.97
N VAL A 298 1.72 -24.26 -5.18
CA VAL A 298 2.24 -23.51 -4.03
C VAL A 298 3.76 -23.45 -4.02
N LEU A 299 4.32 -22.29 -3.69
CA LEU A 299 5.75 -22.12 -3.45
C LEU A 299 6.04 -22.32 -1.96
N ILE A 300 6.97 -23.22 -1.64
CA ILE A 300 7.34 -23.56 -0.26
C ILE A 300 8.63 -22.84 0.14
N THR A 301 8.52 -21.78 0.91
CA THR A 301 9.68 -20.99 1.37
C THR A 301 9.83 -20.98 2.89
N GLU A 302 8.77 -21.26 3.64
CA GLU A 302 8.73 -21.09 5.09
C GLU A 302 8.36 -22.39 5.83
N ALA A 303 8.73 -22.45 7.12
CA ALA A 303 8.25 -23.46 8.06
C ALA A 303 7.17 -22.86 8.97
N SER A 304 6.25 -23.70 9.44
CA SER A 304 5.25 -23.28 10.42
C SER A 304 5.91 -22.84 11.74
N THR A 305 5.20 -22.06 12.55
CA THR A 305 5.71 -21.57 13.85
C THR A 305 6.14 -22.70 14.79
N ASP A 306 5.40 -23.81 14.79
CA ASP A 306 5.74 -25.02 15.56
C ASP A 306 6.81 -25.88 14.90
N SER A 307 7.30 -25.48 13.72
CA SER A 307 8.29 -26.17 12.89
C SER A 307 7.91 -27.60 12.48
N LYS A 308 6.63 -27.99 12.59
CA LYS A 308 6.17 -29.34 12.23
C LYS A 308 5.77 -29.49 10.77
N HIS A 309 5.47 -28.37 10.09
CA HIS A 309 4.97 -28.35 8.72
C HIS A 309 5.81 -27.41 7.87
N TRP A 310 5.78 -27.65 6.55
CA TRP A 310 6.12 -26.62 5.57
C TRP A 310 4.90 -25.71 5.31
N VAL A 311 5.17 -24.46 5.00
CA VAL A 311 4.17 -23.47 4.60
C VAL A 311 4.38 -23.18 3.11
N GLY A 312 3.45 -23.65 2.29
CA GLY A 312 3.34 -23.28 0.89
C GLY A 312 2.40 -22.09 0.72
N HIS A 313 2.74 -21.17 -0.17
CA HIS A 313 1.86 -20.04 -0.53
C HIS A 313 1.28 -20.23 -1.93
N THR A 314 -0.05 -20.10 -2.06
CA THR A 314 -0.74 -20.04 -3.36
C THR A 314 -0.43 -18.74 -4.10
N LYS A 315 -0.88 -18.58 -5.35
CA LYS A 315 -0.77 -17.29 -6.06
C LYS A 315 -1.46 -16.13 -5.32
N ALA A 316 -2.54 -16.39 -4.57
CA ALA A 316 -3.19 -15.38 -3.73
C ALA A 316 -2.47 -15.13 -2.38
N TYR A 317 -1.30 -15.74 -2.18
CA TYR A 317 -0.54 -15.72 -0.93
C TYR A 317 -1.29 -16.34 0.26
N GLU A 318 -2.20 -17.27 -0.02
CA GLU A 318 -2.90 -18.06 1.00
C GLU A 318 -2.01 -19.21 1.45
N GLN A 319 -2.04 -19.52 2.76
CA GLN A 319 -1.16 -20.53 3.35
C GLN A 319 -1.76 -21.93 3.22
N ILE A 320 -0.96 -22.88 2.72
CA ILE A 320 -1.26 -24.31 2.77
C ILE A 320 -0.15 -25.03 3.55
N LEU A 321 -0.53 -25.67 4.65
CA LEU A 321 0.38 -26.48 5.46
C LEU A 321 0.56 -27.86 4.83
N LEU A 322 1.84 -28.26 4.72
CA LEU A 322 2.27 -29.52 4.11
C LEU A 322 3.16 -30.33 5.07
N PRO A 323 3.20 -31.66 4.92
CA PRO A 323 4.18 -32.49 5.62
C PRO A 323 5.61 -32.01 5.38
N LYS A 324 6.45 -32.11 6.42
CA LYS A 324 7.81 -31.56 6.41
C LYS A 324 8.83 -32.47 5.72
N ASP A 325 8.60 -32.73 4.43
CA ASP A 325 9.54 -33.43 3.56
C ASP A 325 10.64 -32.45 3.08
N PRO A 326 11.93 -32.66 3.45
CA PRO A 326 13.03 -31.74 3.09
C PRO A 326 13.16 -31.46 1.59
N ASP A 327 12.76 -32.39 0.73
CA ASP A 327 12.91 -32.26 -0.72
C ASP A 327 11.98 -31.21 -1.32
N LEU A 328 10.95 -30.77 -0.58
CA LEU A 328 9.96 -29.80 -1.06
C LEU A 328 10.41 -28.35 -0.88
N GLN A 329 11.40 -28.08 -0.03
CA GLN A 329 11.79 -26.71 0.30
C GLN A 329 12.34 -25.96 -0.93
N GLY A 330 11.82 -24.77 -1.17
CA GLY A 330 12.20 -23.92 -2.31
C GLY A 330 11.62 -24.34 -3.65
N ARG A 331 10.67 -25.30 -3.68
CA ARG A 331 10.00 -25.76 -4.90
C ARG A 331 8.58 -25.22 -5.00
N ILE A 332 8.11 -25.14 -6.25
CA ILE A 332 6.69 -25.06 -6.55
C ILE A 332 6.16 -26.47 -6.74
N VAL A 333 5.09 -26.82 -6.02
CA VAL A 333 4.45 -28.14 -6.06
C VAL A 333 2.95 -28.03 -6.22
N LEU A 334 2.31 -29.09 -6.73
CA LEU A 334 0.86 -29.17 -6.89
C LEU A 334 0.26 -29.87 -5.66
N VAL A 335 -0.76 -29.25 -5.07
CA VAL A 335 -1.33 -29.65 -3.79
C VAL A 335 -2.84 -29.70 -3.89
N GLU A 336 -3.44 -30.78 -3.41
CA GLU A 336 -4.88 -30.88 -3.18
C GLU A 336 -5.20 -30.46 -1.73
N VAL A 337 -6.13 -29.53 -1.55
CA VAL A 337 -6.58 -29.07 -0.23
C VAL A 337 -7.44 -30.14 0.42
N THR A 338 -7.08 -30.54 1.63
CA THR A 338 -7.79 -31.56 2.42
C THR A 338 -8.61 -30.96 3.57
N GLU A 339 -8.22 -29.79 4.07
CA GLU A 339 -8.86 -29.13 5.21
C GLU A 339 -8.72 -27.60 5.07
N CYS A 340 -9.73 -26.87 5.55
CA CYS A 340 -9.72 -25.40 5.64
C CYS A 340 -9.92 -24.99 7.10
N ASP A 341 -8.95 -24.27 7.65
CA ASP A 341 -9.02 -23.60 8.95
C ASP A 341 -9.29 -22.10 8.75
N LYS A 342 -9.42 -21.32 9.82
CA LYS A 342 -9.59 -19.87 9.77
C LYS A 342 -8.40 -19.15 9.16
N PHE A 343 -7.18 -19.61 9.41
CA PHE A 343 -5.94 -18.89 9.07
C PHE A 343 -5.09 -19.55 8.00
N PHE A 344 -5.32 -20.83 7.72
CA PHE A 344 -4.57 -21.61 6.76
C PHE A 344 -5.44 -22.75 6.21
N MET A 345 -5.00 -23.35 5.13
CA MET A 345 -5.49 -24.64 4.64
C MET A 345 -4.46 -25.73 4.94
N ARG A 346 -4.89 -26.99 4.92
CA ARG A 346 -3.97 -28.14 4.86
C ARG A 346 -4.15 -28.85 3.54
N GLY A 347 -3.09 -29.46 3.05
CA GLY A 347 -3.17 -30.24 1.82
C GLY A 347 -2.16 -31.38 1.76
N LYS A 348 -2.30 -32.16 0.69
CA LYS A 348 -1.38 -33.23 0.33
C LYS A 348 -0.75 -32.90 -1.02
N VAL A 349 0.55 -33.16 -1.15
CA VAL A 349 1.25 -33.02 -2.43
C VAL A 349 0.76 -34.11 -3.38
N ILE A 350 0.33 -33.72 -4.57
CA ILE A 350 -0.11 -34.63 -5.64
C ILE A 350 0.88 -34.67 -6.80
N ASP A 351 1.67 -33.60 -7.00
CA ASP A 351 2.78 -33.54 -7.95
C ASP A 351 3.92 -32.68 -7.38
N ARG A 352 5.15 -33.15 -7.49
CA ARG A 352 6.36 -32.50 -6.97
C ARG A 352 6.99 -31.49 -7.97
N GLY A 353 6.43 -31.35 -9.18
CA GLY A 353 6.93 -30.44 -10.20
C GLY A 353 8.19 -30.97 -10.94
N PRO A 354 9.01 -30.08 -11.53
CA PRO A 354 9.04 -28.63 -11.33
C PRO A 354 7.91 -27.89 -12.05
N PHE A 355 7.43 -26.82 -11.43
CA PHE A 355 6.56 -25.84 -12.07
C PHE A 355 7.25 -24.48 -12.13
N GLU A 356 7.04 -23.75 -13.22
CA GLU A 356 7.68 -22.45 -13.44
C GLU A 356 6.93 -21.27 -12.81
N SER A 357 5.66 -21.44 -12.47
CA SER A 357 4.82 -20.39 -11.86
C SER A 357 3.74 -20.98 -10.95
N LEU A 358 3.08 -20.11 -10.18
CA LEU A 358 1.90 -20.46 -9.39
C LEU A 358 0.59 -20.37 -10.17
N SER A 359 0.62 -19.91 -11.42
CA SER A 359 -0.56 -19.85 -12.28
C SER A 359 -0.76 -21.20 -12.97
N VAL A 360 -1.99 -21.49 -13.38
CA VAL A 360 -2.33 -22.71 -14.14
C VAL A 360 -2.69 -22.27 -15.56
N GLY A 361 -1.89 -22.65 -16.57
CA GLY A 361 -2.04 -22.24 -17.97
C GLY A 361 -0.70 -22.23 -18.73
N GLU A 362 -0.71 -21.92 -20.05
CA GLU A 362 0.51 -21.71 -20.84
C GLU A 362 1.22 -20.43 -20.35
N ASP A 363 2.27 -20.63 -19.55
CA ASP A 363 3.12 -19.56 -19.01
C ASP A 363 4.04 -18.93 -20.10
N ASP A 364 4.14 -19.56 -21.28
CA ASP A 364 5.16 -19.29 -22.31
C ASP A 364 4.93 -18.02 -23.15
N GLY A 365 3.96 -17.18 -22.80
CA GLY A 365 3.63 -15.98 -23.58
C GLY A 365 3.06 -14.79 -22.81
N PHE A 366 3.07 -14.80 -21.47
CA PHE A 366 2.53 -13.67 -20.71
C PHE A 366 3.42 -12.44 -20.85
N GLN A 367 3.06 -11.56 -21.79
CA GLN A 367 3.73 -10.28 -21.96
C GLN A 367 3.08 -9.26 -21.01
N LEU A 368 3.90 -8.70 -20.10
CA LEU A 368 3.48 -7.62 -19.21
C LEU A 368 3.00 -6.44 -20.07
N SER A 369 1.68 -6.27 -20.12
CA SER A 369 1.01 -5.28 -20.96
C SER A 369 -0.10 -4.60 -20.18
N LEU A 370 -0.30 -3.31 -20.47
CA LEU A 370 -1.39 -2.53 -19.89
C LEU A 370 -2.64 -2.80 -20.71
N GLN A 371 -3.46 -3.75 -20.27
CA GLN A 371 -4.83 -3.91 -20.76
C GLN A 371 -5.74 -3.02 -19.91
N THR A 372 -6.55 -2.17 -20.55
CA THR A 372 -7.58 -1.37 -19.89
C THR A 372 -8.52 -2.27 -19.09
N VAL A 373 -8.60 -2.06 -17.77
CA VAL A 373 -9.63 -2.70 -16.94
C VAL A 373 -10.96 -2.06 -17.35
N GLY A 374 -11.79 -2.82 -18.07
CA GLY A 374 -12.96 -2.27 -18.76
C GLY A 374 -13.98 -1.64 -17.81
N GLY A 375 -14.34 -0.37 -18.10
CA GLY A 375 -15.57 0.33 -17.70
C GLY A 375 -15.83 0.52 -16.20
N PRO A 376 -16.55 1.59 -15.79
CA PRO A 376 -16.94 1.72 -14.39
C PRO A 376 -17.82 0.52 -14.00
N ALA A 377 -17.44 -0.17 -12.93
CA ALA A 377 -18.29 -1.14 -12.27
C ALA A 377 -19.66 -0.49 -12.02
N ARG A 378 -20.74 -1.11 -12.52
CA ARG A 378 -22.10 -0.64 -12.21
C ARG A 378 -22.29 -0.79 -10.71
N VAL A 379 -22.32 0.34 -10.01
CA VAL A 379 -22.87 0.41 -8.66
C VAL A 379 -24.32 -0.06 -8.75
N PRO A 380 -24.76 -1.06 -7.96
CA PRO A 380 -26.16 -1.42 -7.91
C PRO A 380 -26.99 -0.18 -7.57
N GLU A 381 -27.92 0.19 -8.46
CA GLU A 381 -28.90 1.26 -8.26
C GLU A 381 -29.94 0.84 -7.23
N ASP A 382 -29.53 0.56 -5.99
CA ASP A 382 -30.42 0.38 -4.86
C ASP A 382 -29.65 0.81 -3.62
N ILE A 383 -29.66 2.13 -3.38
CA ILE A 383 -29.59 2.86 -2.09
C ILE A 383 -29.38 4.33 -2.49
N CYS A 384 -30.44 4.96 -2.98
CA CYS A 384 -30.54 6.42 -3.01
C CYS A 384 -31.81 6.82 -2.25
N HIS A 385 -31.73 6.79 -0.92
CA HIS A 385 -32.67 7.52 -0.08
C HIS A 385 -32.05 8.83 0.40
N LYS A 386 -32.36 9.87 -0.40
CA LYS A 386 -32.54 11.29 -0.04
C LYS A 386 -31.65 11.87 1.07
N SER A 387 -30.53 12.48 0.66
CA SER A 387 -30.02 13.69 1.31
C SER A 387 -30.27 14.87 0.37
N THR A 388 -31.12 15.79 0.79
CA THR A 388 -31.51 16.97 0.01
C THR A 388 -30.49 18.08 0.26
N ILE A 389 -29.63 18.35 -0.73
CA ILE A 389 -28.86 19.60 -0.81
C ILE A 389 -29.52 20.43 -1.93
N PRO A 390 -29.96 21.69 -1.67
CA PRO A 390 -30.67 22.47 -2.66
C PRO A 390 -29.74 22.91 -3.81
N LYS A 391 -30.18 22.64 -5.05
CA LYS A 391 -29.58 23.15 -6.29
C LYS A 391 -29.79 24.65 -6.38
N VAL A 392 -28.71 25.43 -6.40
CA VAL A 392 -28.72 26.83 -6.83
C VAL A 392 -28.92 26.85 -8.35
N ILE A 393 -30.07 27.38 -8.78
CA ILE A 393 -30.40 27.61 -10.18
C ILE A 393 -29.71 28.90 -10.64
N LEU A 394 -28.85 28.80 -11.64
CA LEU A 394 -28.40 29.94 -12.44
C LEU A 394 -29.58 30.44 -13.29
N SER A 395 -30.17 31.57 -12.92
CA SER A 395 -30.97 32.38 -13.83
C SER A 395 -30.18 33.62 -14.23
N LYS A 396 -30.06 33.84 -15.55
CA LYS A 396 -29.64 35.10 -16.15
C LYS A 396 -30.80 36.09 -16.07
N THR A 397 -30.62 37.23 -15.40
CA THR A 397 -31.34 38.48 -15.71
C THR A 397 -30.47 39.70 -15.41
N LYS A 398 -30.68 40.73 -16.23
CA LYS A 398 -29.88 41.96 -16.39
C LYS A 398 -30.09 42.98 -15.26
N SER A 399 -29.07 43.85 -15.15
CA SER A 399 -29.07 45.29 -14.80
C SER A 399 -29.49 45.75 -13.40
N GLY A 400 -28.58 46.50 -12.76
CA GLY A 400 -28.88 47.41 -11.64
C GLY A 400 -27.69 47.60 -10.70
N PHE A 401 -26.78 48.51 -11.03
CA PHE A 401 -25.67 48.94 -10.15
C PHE A 401 -26.21 50.04 -9.23
N ASP A 402 -26.18 49.85 -7.90
CA ASP A 402 -26.54 50.89 -6.93
C ASP A 402 -25.30 51.30 -6.11
N SER A 403 -25.13 52.62 -5.97
CA SER A 403 -23.87 53.32 -5.69
C SER A 403 -23.62 53.59 -4.20
N SER A 404 -24.35 52.91 -3.31
CA SER A 404 -24.38 53.25 -1.88
C SER A 404 -23.51 52.35 -1.00
N SER A 405 -23.03 51.22 -1.52
CA SER A 405 -22.25 50.22 -0.75
C SER A 405 -20.73 50.42 -0.80
N VAL A 406 -20.24 51.24 -1.73
CA VAL A 406 -18.79 51.47 -1.93
C VAL A 406 -18.25 52.50 -0.91
N ILE A 407 -19.09 53.40 -0.41
CA ILE A 407 -18.69 54.45 0.54
C ILE A 407 -18.47 53.85 1.95
N LEU A 408 -19.24 52.82 2.34
CA LEU A 408 -19.14 52.23 3.67
C LEU A 408 -17.85 51.39 3.84
N VAL A 409 -17.40 50.72 2.78
CA VAL A 409 -16.15 49.92 2.81
C VAL A 409 -14.90 50.82 2.82
N ALA A 410 -14.94 51.96 2.11
CA ALA A 410 -13.83 52.92 2.10
C ALA A 410 -13.63 53.62 3.46
N VAL A 411 -14.72 53.95 4.17
CA VAL A 411 -14.66 54.60 5.50
C VAL A 411 -14.12 53.64 6.57
N VAL A 412 -14.48 52.36 6.51
CA VAL A 412 -13.97 51.34 7.45
C VAL A 412 -12.47 51.07 7.24
N LEU A 413 -12.00 51.07 5.99
CA LEU A 413 -10.58 50.89 5.68
C LEU A 413 -9.72 52.12 6.08
N LEU A 414 -10.25 53.34 5.96
CA LEU A 414 -9.56 54.56 6.39
C LEU A 414 -9.48 54.68 7.92
N LEU A 415 -10.52 54.24 8.65
CA LEU A 415 -10.49 54.19 10.12
C LEU A 415 -9.52 53.12 10.65
N ALA A 416 -9.43 51.95 9.99
CA ALA A 416 -8.47 50.92 10.35
C ALA A 416 -7.01 51.37 10.10
N ALA A 417 -6.75 52.09 9.01
CA ALA A 417 -5.44 52.65 8.72
C ALA A 417 -5.02 53.75 9.73
N TRP A 418 -5.96 54.58 10.18
CA TRP A 418 -5.68 55.64 11.18
C TRP A 418 -5.36 55.07 12.57
N VAL A 419 -6.03 53.99 12.99
CA VAL A 419 -5.76 53.31 14.28
C VAL A 419 -4.39 52.64 14.29
N ILE A 420 -3.95 52.05 13.16
CA ILE A 420 -2.64 51.40 13.05
C ILE A 420 -1.50 52.44 13.08
N ILE A 421 -1.68 53.61 12.44
CA ILE A 421 -0.67 54.68 12.43
C ILE A 421 -0.51 55.33 13.83
N LYS A 422 -1.58 55.40 14.64
CA LYS A 422 -1.48 55.91 16.02
C LYS A 422 -0.87 54.93 17.03
N PHE A 423 -0.93 53.62 16.77
CA PHE A 423 -0.43 52.60 17.71
C PHE A 423 1.05 52.24 17.54
N PHE A 424 1.66 52.52 16.38
CA PHE A 424 3.07 52.18 16.09
C PHE A 424 4.01 53.39 15.99
N GLY A 425 3.56 54.60 16.37
CA GLY A 425 4.32 55.85 16.26
C GLY A 425 5.00 56.35 17.55
N SER A 426 5.17 55.52 18.59
CA SER A 426 5.95 55.90 19.79
C SER A 426 6.56 54.67 20.47
N VAL A 427 7.68 54.20 19.93
CA VAL A 427 8.86 53.71 20.66
C VAL A 427 10.09 54.14 19.89
#